data_AF-A0A2J5N7Y4-F1
#
_entry.id   AF-A0A2J5N7Y4-F1
#
_cell.length_a   1.000
_cell.length_b   1.000
_cell.length_c   1.000
_cell.angle_alpha   90.00
_cell.angle_beta   90.00
_cell.angle_gamma   90.00
#
_symmetry.space_group_name_H-M   'P 1'
#
loop_
_entity.id
_entity.type
_entity.pdbx_description
1 polymer ?
#
loop_
_entity_poly.entity_id
_entity_poly.type
_entity_poly.pdbx_seq_one_letter_code
_entity_poly.pdbx_strand_id
1 'polypeptide(L)'
;MNIFAEAARLEEQNRPFALAQIVESRGSTPRHSAQMLIREDGSIVGTIGGGMVERKVIDAALEALRERASRMFHGRMARTGSDAVGSDCGGAMSVYISVHGLRPRLLLVGAGHVNR
;
A
#
# COMPACT_ATOMS: atom_id res chain seq x y z
N MET A 1 12.89 -10.74 -7.88
CA MET A 1 11.64 -11.36 -7.37
C MET A 1 10.47 -10.57 -7.92
N ASN A 2 9.44 -11.23 -8.46
CA ASN A 2 8.19 -10.57 -8.88
C ASN A 2 7.42 -10.06 -7.64
N ILE A 3 6.75 -8.91 -7.73
CA ILE A 3 5.92 -8.34 -6.66
C ILE A 3 4.85 -9.34 -6.17
N PHE A 4 4.26 -10.13 -7.08
CA PHE A 4 3.25 -11.13 -6.72
C PHE A 4 3.84 -12.31 -5.95
N ALA A 5 5.07 -12.72 -6.30
CA ALA A 5 5.76 -13.78 -5.57
C ALA A 5 6.11 -13.32 -4.14
N GLU A 6 6.51 -12.06 -3.98
CA GLU A 6 6.76 -11.49 -2.65
C GLU A 6 5.48 -11.33 -1.83
N ALA A 7 4.39 -10.89 -2.46
CA ALA A 7 3.08 -10.78 -1.80
C ALA A 7 2.59 -12.14 -1.30
N ALA A 8 2.65 -13.18 -2.14
CA ALA A 8 2.29 -14.54 -1.76
C ALA A 8 3.14 -15.04 -0.58
N ARG A 9 4.46 -14.83 -0.63
CA ARG A 9 5.38 -15.21 0.45
C ARG A 9 5.05 -14.52 1.78
N LEU A 10 4.70 -13.24 1.76
CA LEU A 10 4.33 -12.49 2.97
C LEU A 10 2.96 -12.95 3.51
N GLU A 11 2.02 -13.23 2.62
CA GLU A 11 0.70 -13.74 2.99
C GLU A 11 0.78 -15.11 3.66
N GLU A 12 1.57 -16.04 3.11
CA GLU A 12 1.83 -17.36 3.70
C GLU A 12 2.44 -17.27 5.10
N GLN A 13 3.32 -16.28 5.31
CA GLN A 13 3.94 -16.01 6.60
C GLN A 13 3.04 -15.23 7.57
N ASN A 14 1.81 -14.90 7.16
CA ASN A 14 0.90 -14.02 7.89
C ASN A 14 1.58 -12.71 8.34
N ARG A 15 2.41 -12.15 7.46
CA ARG A 15 3.10 -10.89 7.66
C ARG A 15 2.31 -9.78 6.96
N PRO A 16 1.89 -8.72 7.66
CA PRO A 16 1.15 -7.64 7.03
C PRO A 16 1.97 -6.89 5.98
N PHE A 17 1.30 -6.48 4.90
CA PHE A 17 1.87 -5.63 3.86
C PHE A 17 0.79 -4.86 3.12
N ALA A 18 1.18 -3.75 2.51
CA ALA A 18 0.32 -2.94 1.66
C ALA A 18 0.71 -3.11 0.19
N LEU A 19 -0.28 -3.19 -0.69
CA LEU A 19 -0.12 -3.07 -2.14
C LEU A 19 -0.72 -1.74 -2.60
N ALA A 20 0.14 -0.87 -3.09
CA ALA A 20 -0.23 0.39 -3.71
C ALA A 20 -0.27 0.23 -5.23
N GLN A 21 -1.38 0.62 -5.86
CA GLN A 21 -1.56 0.55 -7.31
C GLN A 21 -2.18 1.84 -7.84
N ILE A 22 -1.61 2.36 -8.93
CA ILE A 22 -2.23 3.46 -9.66
C ILE A 22 -3.52 2.93 -10.31
N VAL A 23 -4.66 3.48 -9.90
CA VAL A 23 -5.99 3.13 -10.44
C VAL A 23 -6.54 4.20 -11.38
N GLU A 24 -6.02 5.42 -11.27
CA GLU A 24 -6.38 6.51 -12.18
C GLU A 24 -5.19 7.45 -12.38
N SER A 25 -5.05 7.96 -13.59
CA SER A 25 -4.05 8.93 -13.98
C SER A 25 -4.66 9.90 -14.98
N ARG A 26 -4.55 11.21 -14.74
CA ARG A 26 -5.02 12.28 -15.62
C ARG A 26 -3.90 13.27 -15.94
N GLY A 27 -3.83 13.71 -17.19
CA GLY A 27 -2.81 14.64 -17.67
C GLY A 27 -1.43 14.00 -17.80
N SER A 28 -0.39 14.82 -17.75
CA SER A 28 1.01 14.40 -17.89
C SER A 28 1.55 13.81 -16.59
N THR A 29 1.16 12.58 -16.28
CA THR A 29 1.75 11.81 -15.19
C THR A 29 2.95 10.99 -15.70
N PRO A 30 3.98 10.74 -14.88
CA PRO A 30 5.17 9.99 -15.31
C PRO A 30 4.87 8.52 -15.67
N ARG A 31 3.80 7.94 -15.08
CA ARG A 31 3.38 6.55 -15.30
C ARG A 31 1.86 6.41 -15.23
N HIS A 32 1.31 5.68 -16.18
CA HIS A 32 -0.13 5.38 -16.25
C HIS A 32 -0.53 4.13 -15.46
N SER A 33 0.40 3.20 -15.25
CA SER A 33 0.22 2.02 -14.40
C SER A 33 1.51 1.70 -13.68
N ALA A 34 1.41 1.49 -12.37
CA ALA A 34 2.54 1.08 -11.55
C ALA A 34 2.02 0.44 -10.26
N GLN A 35 2.82 -0.45 -9.69
CA GLN A 35 2.55 -1.13 -8.44
C GLN A 35 3.77 -1.08 -7.52
N MET A 36 3.50 -0.98 -6.23
CA MET A 36 4.51 -0.99 -5.18
C MET A 36 3.97 -1.75 -3.98
N LEU A 37 4.78 -2.65 -3.45
CA LEU A 37 4.52 -3.34 -2.19
C LEU A 37 5.29 -2.63 -1.09
N ILE A 38 4.63 -2.37 0.04
CA ILE A 38 5.18 -1.71 1.20
C ILE A 38 5.03 -2.64 2.40
N ARG A 39 6.14 -2.93 3.08
CA ARG A 39 6.16 -3.72 4.32
C ARG A 39 5.99 -2.82 5.54
N GLU A 40 5.67 -3.40 6.70
CA GLU A 40 5.51 -2.65 7.96
C GLU A 40 6.78 -1.89 8.40
N ASP A 41 7.96 -2.38 8.01
CA ASP A 41 9.25 -1.72 8.28
C ASP A 41 9.56 -0.56 7.30
N GLY A 42 8.64 -0.25 6.39
CA GLY A 42 8.80 0.78 5.36
C GLY A 42 9.64 0.34 4.15
N SER A 43 10.17 -0.87 4.14
CA SER A 43 10.87 -1.39 2.96
C SER A 43 9.89 -1.66 1.81
N ILE A 44 10.34 -1.43 0.58
CA ILE A 44 9.49 -1.50 -0.61
C ILE A 44 9.98 -2.51 -1.65
N VAL A 45 9.05 -2.99 -2.47
CA VAL A 45 9.33 -3.74 -3.70
C VAL A 45 8.52 -3.12 -4.84
N GLY A 46 9.19 -2.73 -5.92
CA GLY A 46 8.57 -1.94 -6.99
C GLY A 46 8.59 -0.44 -6.69
N THR A 47 7.93 0.34 -7.54
CA THR A 47 7.90 1.80 -7.49
C THR A 47 6.69 2.31 -8.25
N ILE A 48 6.06 3.38 -7.75
CA ILE A 48 4.95 4.05 -8.44
C ILE A 48 5.39 5.24 -9.32
N GLY A 49 6.70 5.44 -9.49
CA GLY A 49 7.24 6.52 -10.32
C GLY A 49 8.17 7.50 -9.58
N GLY A 50 8.47 7.26 -8.31
CA GLY A 50 9.44 8.04 -7.54
C GLY A 50 8.97 9.42 -7.06
N GLY A 51 9.90 10.18 -6.48
CA GLY A 51 9.69 11.56 -6.03
C GLY A 51 8.80 11.70 -4.78
N MET A 52 8.25 12.90 -4.60
CA MET A 52 7.41 13.22 -3.44
C MET A 52 6.10 12.40 -3.39
N VAL A 53 5.58 11.98 -4.56
CA VAL A 53 4.37 11.14 -4.62
C VAL A 53 4.64 9.79 -4.00
N GLU A 54 5.74 9.14 -4.37
CA GLU A 54 6.11 7.85 -3.83
C GLU A 54 6.26 7.91 -2.31
N ARG A 55 6.90 8.95 -1.79
CA ARG A 55 7.04 9.15 -0.34
C ARG A 55 5.68 9.27 0.35
N LYS A 56 4.78 10.13 -0.17
CA LYS A 56 3.43 10.31 0.41
C LYS A 56 2.60 9.03 0.35
N VAL A 57 2.74 8.23 -0.71
CA VAL A 57 2.05 6.93 -0.81
C VAL A 57 2.62 5.92 0.18
N ILE A 58 3.94 5.89 0.39
CA ILE A 58 4.56 5.04 1.43
C ILE A 58 4.03 5.43 2.81
N ASP A 59 4.00 6.73 3.14
CA ASP A 59 3.50 7.22 4.44
C ASP A 59 2.01 6.84 4.64
N ALA A 60 1.18 7.04 3.61
CA ALA A 60 -0.22 6.63 3.63
C ALA A 60 -0.41 5.11 3.74
N ALA A 61 0.49 4.32 3.15
CA ALA A 61 0.47 2.86 3.24
C ALA A 61 0.87 2.36 4.63
N LEU A 62 1.85 2.99 5.28
CA LEU A 62 2.22 2.68 6.66
C LEU A 62 1.09 3.03 7.64
N GLU A 63 0.34 4.10 7.39
CA GLU A 63 -0.86 4.41 8.16
C GLU A 63 -1.99 3.40 7.92
N ALA A 64 -2.25 3.03 6.67
CA ALA A 64 -3.22 2.00 6.31
C ALA A 64 -2.91 0.65 6.99
N LEU A 65 -1.62 0.27 7.05
CA LEU A 65 -1.16 -0.94 7.75
C LEU A 65 -1.43 -0.88 9.26
N ARG A 66 -1.12 0.25 9.90
CA ARG A 66 -1.40 0.47 11.33
C ARG A 66 -2.89 0.38 11.65
N GLU A 67 -3.73 0.99 10.81
CA GLU A 67 -5.18 0.98 10.96
C GLU A 67 -5.84 -0.32 10.49
N ARG A 68 -5.09 -1.19 9.79
CA ARG A 68 -5.60 -2.42 9.18
C ARG A 68 -6.74 -2.16 8.19
N ALA A 69 -6.68 -1.02 7.50
CA ALA A 69 -7.73 -0.55 6.62
C ALA A 69 -7.17 -0.02 5.31
N SER A 70 -7.67 -0.59 4.20
CA SER A 70 -7.36 -0.12 2.84
C SER A 70 -7.89 1.31 2.61
N ARG A 71 -7.21 2.08 1.76
CA ARG A 71 -7.58 3.48 1.49
C ARG A 71 -7.23 3.95 0.08
N MET A 72 -7.83 5.06 -0.30
CA MET A 72 -7.50 5.79 -1.54
C MET A 72 -6.60 6.97 -1.23
N PHE A 73 -5.51 7.09 -1.97
CA PHE A 73 -4.64 8.26 -1.97
C PHE A 73 -4.86 9.05 -3.26
N HIS A 74 -5.04 10.37 -3.15
CA HIS A 74 -5.18 11.27 -4.28
C HIS A 74 -4.00 12.25 -4.28
N GLY A 75 -3.20 12.22 -5.34
CA GLY A 75 -2.05 13.11 -5.52
C GLY A 75 -2.30 14.08 -6.67
N ARG A 76 -2.19 15.38 -6.43
CA ARG A 76 -2.18 16.40 -7.49
C ARG A 76 -0.75 16.90 -7.71
N MET A 77 -0.25 16.78 -8.93
CA MET A 77 1.04 17.34 -9.33
C MET A 77 0.88 18.84 -9.63
N ALA A 78 0.67 19.61 -8.57
CA ALA A 78 0.60 21.07 -8.56
C ALA A 78 1.68 21.64 -7.62
N ARG A 79 2.03 22.92 -7.80
CA ARG A 79 2.98 23.65 -6.94
C ARG A 79 2.42 24.03 -5.57
N THR A 80 1.10 24.20 -5.46
CA THR A 80 0.43 24.70 -4.24
C THR A 80 -0.95 24.02 -4.06
N GLY A 81 -1.36 23.84 -2.80
CA GLY A 81 -2.59 23.14 -2.40
C GLY A 81 -2.34 22.03 -1.37
N SER A 82 -3.36 21.63 -0.60
CA SER A 82 -3.26 20.55 0.40
C SER A 82 -2.79 19.22 -0.20
N ASP A 83 -3.21 18.96 -1.44
CA ASP A 83 -2.94 17.70 -2.14
C ASP A 83 -1.79 17.84 -3.16
N ALA A 84 -1.10 18.99 -3.14
CA ALA A 84 0.00 19.29 -4.03
C ALA A 84 1.21 18.40 -3.73
N VAL A 85 1.80 17.82 -4.78
CA VAL A 85 2.96 16.93 -4.68
C VAL A 85 4.22 17.51 -5.32
N GLY A 86 4.23 18.81 -5.65
CA GLY A 86 5.45 19.57 -5.89
C GLY A 86 6.11 19.39 -7.26
N SER A 87 5.35 19.06 -8.30
CA SER A 87 5.84 18.97 -9.69
C SER A 87 4.98 19.82 -10.64
N ASP A 88 5.60 20.49 -11.61
CA ASP A 88 4.95 21.36 -12.61
C ASP A 88 4.25 20.60 -13.77
N CYS A 89 3.91 19.33 -13.56
CA CYS A 89 3.41 18.48 -14.64
C CYS A 89 1.89 18.59 -14.88
N GLY A 90 1.14 19.29 -14.01
CA GLY A 90 -0.30 19.52 -14.18
C GLY A 90 -1.17 18.26 -14.14
N GLY A 91 -0.61 17.12 -13.72
CA GLY A 91 -1.29 15.83 -13.66
C GLY A 91 -1.96 15.55 -12.31
N ALA A 92 -2.89 14.61 -12.30
CA ALA A 92 -3.48 14.05 -11.08
C ALA A 92 -3.43 12.53 -11.13
N MET A 93 -3.23 11.88 -9.99
CA MET A 93 -3.24 10.43 -9.89
C MET A 93 -3.94 9.94 -8.63
N SER A 94 -4.63 8.82 -8.77
CA SER A 94 -5.30 8.13 -7.69
C SER A 94 -4.62 6.78 -7.50
N VAL A 95 -4.21 6.50 -6.26
CA VAL A 95 -3.53 5.27 -5.87
C VAL A 95 -4.40 4.54 -4.86
N TYR A 96 -4.79 3.33 -5.18
CA TYR A 96 -5.45 2.45 -4.23
C TYR A 96 -4.41 1.71 -3.41
N ILE A 97 -4.54 1.77 -2.09
CA ILE A 97 -3.68 1.09 -1.12
C ILE A 97 -4.51 0.02 -0.45
N SER A 98 -4.19 -1.24 -0.76
CA SER A 98 -4.85 -2.42 -0.18
C SER A 98 -3.97 -3.07 0.89
N VAL A 99 -4.55 -3.40 2.04
CA VAL A 99 -3.83 -4.01 3.16
C VAL A 99 -4.11 -5.52 3.22
N HIS A 100 -3.05 -6.31 3.34
CA HIS A 100 -3.08 -7.78 3.30
C HIS A 100 -2.26 -8.39 4.45
N GLY A 101 -2.30 -9.71 4.60
CA GLY A 101 -1.48 -10.44 5.59
C GLY A 101 -1.94 -10.28 7.04
N LEU A 102 -3.23 -9.99 7.25
CA LEU A 102 -3.86 -9.79 8.56
C LEU A 102 -4.86 -10.90 8.90
N ARG A 103 -4.48 -12.17 8.74
CA ARG A 103 -5.40 -13.28 9.07
C ARG A 103 -5.67 -13.29 10.59
N PRO A 104 -6.94 -13.41 11.02
CA PRO A 104 -7.28 -13.42 12.44
C PRO A 104 -6.56 -14.57 13.15
N ARG A 105 -5.99 -14.28 14.33
CA ARG A 105 -5.39 -15.30 15.19
C ARG A 105 -6.51 -16.00 15.96
N LEU A 106 -6.74 -17.28 15.68
CA LEU A 106 -7.60 -18.13 16.49
C LEU A 106 -6.81 -18.61 17.71
N LEU A 107 -7.24 -18.22 18.91
CA LEU A 107 -6.73 -18.75 20.17
C LEU A 107 -7.78 -19.71 20.74
N LEU A 108 -7.50 -21.01 20.71
CA LEU A 108 -8.31 -22.02 21.37
C LEU A 108 -7.77 -22.24 22.77
N VAL A 109 -8.52 -21.80 23.79
CA VAL A 109 -8.19 -22.05 25.21
C VAL A 109 -9.23 -22.97 25.78
N GLY A 110 -8.80 -24.14 26.27
CA GLY A 110 -9.67 -25.08 26.96
C GLY A 110 -8.93 -25.72 28.14
N ALA A 111 -9.65 -25.90 29.24
CA ALA A 111 -9.28 -26.81 30.31
C ALA A 111 -10.48 -27.74 30.54
N GLY A 112 -10.43 -28.95 29.98
CA GLY A 112 -11.53 -29.91 30.06
C GLY A 112 -11.26 -31.20 29.29
N HIS A 113 -11.85 -32.31 29.73
CA HIS A 113 -11.75 -33.59 29.04
C HIS A 113 -12.54 -33.55 27.73
N VAL A 114 -11.85 -33.78 26.62
CA VAL A 114 -12.46 -33.91 25.29
C VAL A 114 -12.77 -35.39 25.04
N ASN A 115 -13.67 -36.00 25.84
CA ASN A 115 -14.36 -37.25 25.49
C ASN A 115 -15.46 -37.71 26.46
N ARG A 116 -16.43 -38.46 25.92
CA ARG A 116 -16.78 -39.81 26.40
C ARG A 116 -16.71 -40.75 25.20
#